data_AF-A0A9W4DML9-F1
#
_entry.id   AF-A0A9W4DML9-F1
#
_cell.length_a   1.000
_cell.length_b   1.000
_cell.length_c   1.000
_cell.angle_alpha   90.00
_cell.angle_beta   90.00
_cell.angle_gamma   90.00
#
_symmetry.space_group_name_H-M   'P 1'
#
loop_
_entity.id
_entity.type
_entity.pdbx_description
1 polymer ?
#
loop_
_entity_poly.entity_id
_entity_poly.type
_entity_poly.pdbx_seq_one_letter_code
_entity_poly.pdbx_strand_id
1 'polypeptide(L)'
;MKKDCETCGNSFDAKRRTAKYCSGKCRVQAQRGSTGTTSTVVAFGIVPQLPAEPEPERRAGPLETAAFQELDAVSRAETLAGGVVLALARRIDQAGPDDTGSSFAALTKELRAALAAAVAGAEQDDEIDRARKQMEAKRRGRAG
;
A
#
# COMPACT_ATOMS: atom_id res chain seq x y z
N MET A 1 -51.16 13.15 6.62
CA MET A 1 -50.87 12.60 5.26
C MET A 1 -49.82 11.51 5.39
N LYS A 2 -50.04 10.31 4.85
CA LYS A 2 -49.06 9.21 4.98
C LYS A 2 -47.88 9.42 4.02
N LYS A 3 -46.65 9.28 4.53
CA LYS A 3 -45.39 9.40 3.78
C LYS A 3 -44.37 8.40 4.30
N ASP A 4 -43.41 8.02 3.46
CA ASP A 4 -42.32 7.16 3.87
C ASP A 4 -41.12 7.97 4.35
N CYS A 5 -40.44 7.47 5.37
CA CYS A 5 -39.26 8.09 5.96
C CYS A 5 -38.03 7.87 5.07
N GLU A 6 -37.35 8.95 4.68
CA GLU A 6 -36.14 8.87 3.84
C GLU A 6 -34.95 8.14 4.51
N THR A 7 -34.96 7.98 5.84
CA THR A 7 -33.85 7.34 6.58
C THR A 7 -34.11 5.87 6.89
N CYS A 8 -35.34 5.49 7.19
CA CYS A 8 -35.67 4.16 7.70
C CYS A 8 -36.78 3.45 6.92
N GLY A 9 -37.30 4.06 5.84
CA GLY A 9 -38.33 3.47 4.97
C GLY A 9 -39.73 3.34 5.57
N ASN A 10 -39.91 3.53 6.87
CA ASN A 10 -41.22 3.36 7.52
C ASN A 10 -42.23 4.46 7.12
N SER A 11 -43.47 4.04 6.84
CA SER A 11 -44.59 4.97 6.61
C SER A 11 -45.02 5.63 7.92
N PHE A 12 -45.18 6.96 7.90
CA PHE A 12 -45.61 7.77 9.05
C PHE A 12 -46.64 8.82 8.64
N ASP A 13 -47.43 9.29 9.62
CA ASP A 13 -48.38 10.36 9.39
C ASP A 13 -47.71 11.73 9.53
N ALA A 14 -47.47 12.38 8.39
CA ALA A 14 -46.82 13.67 8.32
C ALA A 14 -47.79 14.80 8.67
N LYS A 15 -47.40 15.62 9.66
CA LYS A 15 -48.12 16.85 10.06
C LYS A 15 -47.98 17.99 9.04
N ARG A 16 -46.98 17.94 8.14
CA ARG A 16 -46.70 18.97 7.13
C ARG A 16 -46.24 18.35 5.81
N ARG A 17 -46.54 19.02 4.69
CA ARG A 17 -46.16 18.55 3.34
C ARG A 17 -44.65 18.46 3.12
N THR A 18 -43.83 19.16 3.89
CA THR A 18 -42.36 19.15 3.81
C THR A 18 -41.68 18.17 4.78
N ALA A 19 -42.46 17.36 5.52
CA ALA A 19 -41.86 16.36 6.40
C ALA A 19 -41.24 15.21 5.59
N LYS A 20 -39.99 14.89 5.92
CA LYS A 20 -39.15 13.85 5.29
C LYS A 20 -38.81 12.67 6.20
N TYR A 21 -38.95 12.87 7.52
CA TYR A 21 -38.52 11.90 8.53
C TYR A 21 -39.65 11.61 9.51
N CYS A 22 -39.78 10.34 9.91
CA CYS A 22 -40.83 9.90 10.83
C CYS A 22 -40.62 10.39 12.28
N SER A 23 -39.37 10.70 12.67
CA SER A 23 -39.04 11.12 14.03
C SER A 23 -37.80 12.03 14.08
N GLY A 24 -37.59 12.67 15.23
CA GLY A 24 -36.37 13.44 15.49
C GLY A 24 -35.09 12.60 15.41
N LYS A 25 -35.16 11.31 15.75
CA LYS A 25 -34.01 10.39 15.66
C LYS A 25 -33.56 10.19 14.22
N CYS A 26 -34.50 9.92 13.31
CA CYS A 26 -34.20 9.75 11.87
C CYS A 26 -33.67 11.06 11.24
N ARG A 27 -34.17 12.22 11.68
CA ARG A 27 -33.63 13.53 11.25
C ARG A 27 -32.16 13.69 11.67
N VAL A 28 -31.82 13.39 12.92
CA VAL A 28 -30.44 13.51 13.43
C VAL A 28 -29.53 12.47 12.76
N GLN A 29 -30.04 11.26 12.49
CA GLN A 29 -29.30 10.21 11.78
C GLN A 29 -29.01 10.60 10.33
N ALA A 30 -29.98 11.18 9.61
CA ALA A 30 -29.76 11.71 8.26
C ALA A 30 -28.73 12.85 8.23
N GLN A 31 -28.73 13.73 9.24
CA GLN A 31 -27.72 14.78 9.36
C GLN A 31 -26.31 14.22 9.62
N ARG A 32 -26.20 13.11 10.36
CA ARG A 32 -24.91 12.45 10.65
C ARG A 32 -24.41 11.56 9.51
N GLY A 33 -25.32 11.01 8.69
CA GLY A 33 -25.01 10.15 7.54
C GLY A 33 -24.57 10.88 6.27
N SER A 34 -24.49 12.22 6.29
CA SER A 34 -23.97 13.04 5.16
C SER A 34 -22.43 13.05 5.07
N THR A 35 -21.73 12.34 5.96
CA THR A 35 -20.29 12.07 5.87
C THR A 35 -20.07 10.65 6.34
N GLY A 36 -19.92 9.73 5.40
CA GLY A 36 -19.63 8.33 5.72
C GLY A 36 -20.51 7.39 4.94
N THR A 37 -20.02 6.99 3.77
CA THR A 37 -20.30 5.71 3.11
C THR A 37 -20.67 4.66 4.15
N THR A 38 -21.92 4.19 4.13
CA THR A 38 -22.36 3.09 4.98
C THR A 38 -21.61 1.83 4.55
N SER A 39 -20.57 1.45 5.30
CA SER A 39 -20.03 0.10 5.28
C SER A 39 -21.10 -0.84 5.82
N THR A 40 -21.79 -1.50 4.89
CA THR A 40 -22.60 -2.67 5.19
C THR A 40 -21.64 -3.78 5.63
N VAL A 41 -21.73 -4.21 6.88
CA VAL A 41 -20.98 -5.38 7.37
C VAL A 41 -21.64 -6.62 6.77
N VAL A 42 -21.09 -7.10 5.66
CA VAL A 42 -21.49 -8.37 5.05
C VAL A 42 -20.83 -9.49 5.86
N ALA A 43 -21.63 -10.45 6.33
CA ALA A 43 -21.12 -11.66 6.95
C ALA A 43 -20.17 -12.37 5.96
N PHE A 44 -18.98 -12.77 6.43
CA PHE A 44 -18.02 -13.57 5.66
C PHE A 44 -18.63 -14.95 5.41
N GLY A 45 -19.45 -15.06 4.36
CA GLY A 45 -19.72 -16.33 3.71
C GLY A 45 -18.42 -16.81 3.08
N ILE A 46 -18.07 -18.08 3.29
CA ILE A 46 -16.99 -18.72 2.55
C ILE A 46 -17.44 -18.73 1.09
N VAL A 47 -16.97 -17.75 0.31
CA VAL A 47 -17.18 -17.73 -1.14
C VAL A 47 -16.34 -18.88 -1.70
N PRO A 48 -16.93 -19.83 -2.43
CA PRO A 48 -16.14 -20.81 -3.18
C PRO A 48 -15.17 -20.02 -4.06
N GLN A 49 -13.86 -20.19 -3.84
CA GLN A 49 -12.86 -19.57 -4.70
C GLN A 49 -13.08 -20.13 -6.10
N LEU A 50 -13.74 -19.36 -6.97
CA LEU A 50 -13.63 -19.55 -8.41
C LEU A 50 -12.13 -19.54 -8.74
N PRO A 51 -11.68 -20.38 -9.68
CA PRO A 51 -10.29 -20.32 -10.15
C PRO A 51 -10.01 -18.89 -10.56
N ALA A 52 -9.06 -18.26 -9.86
CA ALA A 52 -8.70 -16.87 -10.09
C ALA A 52 -8.37 -16.71 -11.57
N GLU A 53 -9.11 -15.84 -12.26
CA GLU A 53 -8.67 -15.40 -13.58
C GLU A 53 -7.23 -14.88 -13.44
N PRO A 54 -6.32 -15.22 -14.36
CA PRO A 54 -4.95 -14.77 -14.27
C PRO A 54 -4.98 -13.25 -14.21
N GLU A 55 -4.60 -12.69 -13.05
CA GLU A 55 -4.51 -11.24 -12.91
C GLU A 55 -3.61 -10.72 -14.03
N PRO A 56 -4.02 -9.63 -14.72
CA PRO A 56 -3.23 -9.11 -15.82
C PRO A 56 -1.81 -8.85 -15.32
N GLU A 57 -0.83 -9.52 -15.94
CA GLU A 57 0.59 -9.38 -15.59
C GLU A 57 0.93 -7.90 -15.56
N ARG A 58 1.12 -7.38 -14.34
CA ARG A 58 1.36 -5.96 -14.16
C ARG A 58 2.73 -5.64 -14.75
N ARG A 59 2.75 -4.84 -15.81
CA ARG A 59 4.01 -4.38 -16.40
C ARG A 59 4.69 -3.41 -15.43
N ALA A 60 5.93 -3.71 -15.07
CA ALA A 60 6.78 -2.81 -14.29
C ALA A 60 6.97 -1.49 -15.06
N GLY A 61 6.98 -0.38 -14.31
CA GLY A 61 7.29 0.93 -14.88
C GLY A 61 8.79 1.10 -15.14
N PRO A 62 9.19 2.20 -15.81
CA PRO A 62 10.58 2.45 -16.16
C PRO A 62 11.48 2.64 -14.94
N LEU A 63 11.01 3.32 -13.88
CA LEU A 63 11.82 3.51 -12.67
C LEU A 63 11.93 2.22 -11.87
N GLU A 64 10.83 1.47 -11.74
CA GLU A 64 10.86 0.16 -11.10
C GLU A 64 11.83 -0.79 -11.80
N THR A 65 11.84 -0.79 -13.13
CA THR A 65 12.77 -1.61 -13.94
C THR A 65 14.23 -1.19 -13.73
N ALA A 66 14.53 0.11 -13.76
CA ALA A 66 15.89 0.61 -13.55
C ALA A 66 16.39 0.32 -12.13
N ALA A 67 15.55 0.56 -11.12
CA ALA A 67 15.87 0.28 -9.72
C ALA A 67 16.13 -1.21 -9.49
N PHE A 68 15.35 -2.09 -10.14
CA PHE A 68 15.59 -3.54 -10.09
C PHE A 68 16.97 -3.89 -10.66
N GLN A 69 17.33 -3.37 -11.83
CA GLN A 69 18.62 -3.64 -12.47
C GLN A 69 19.80 -3.19 -11.60
N GLU A 70 19.69 -2.01 -10.97
CA GLU A 70 20.74 -1.52 -10.06
C GLU A 70 20.89 -2.40 -8.81
N LEU A 71 19.77 -2.84 -8.22
CA LEU A 71 19.79 -3.71 -7.04
C LEU A 71 20.25 -5.14 -7.38
N ASP A 72 19.87 -5.65 -8.55
CA ASP A 72 20.26 -6.98 -9.03
C ASP A 72 21.77 -7.06 -9.29
N ALA A 73 22.35 -5.98 -9.84
CA ALA A 73 23.80 -5.86 -10.05
C ALA A 73 24.62 -6.01 -8.75
N VAL A 74 24.02 -5.70 -7.59
CA VAL A 74 24.63 -5.89 -6.26
C VAL A 74 23.96 -6.99 -5.44
N SER A 75 23.11 -7.83 -6.05
CA SER A 75 22.39 -8.93 -5.40
C SER A 75 21.55 -8.51 -4.18
N ARG A 76 20.99 -7.29 -4.20
CA ARG A 76 20.16 -6.72 -3.13
C ARG A 76 18.66 -6.66 -3.45
N ALA A 77 18.25 -7.08 -4.63
CA ALA A 77 16.85 -6.98 -5.07
C ALA A 77 15.86 -7.68 -4.12
N GLU A 78 16.24 -8.82 -3.54
CA GLU A 78 15.39 -9.62 -2.63
C GLU A 78 15.51 -9.22 -1.15
N THR A 79 16.29 -8.19 -0.84
CA THR A 79 16.44 -7.71 0.54
C THR A 79 15.28 -6.80 0.95
N LEU A 80 15.08 -6.60 2.25
CA LEU A 80 14.10 -5.64 2.76
C LEU A 80 14.35 -4.23 2.20
N ALA A 81 15.61 -3.80 2.16
CA ALA A 81 15.98 -2.50 1.59
C ALA A 81 15.66 -2.44 0.09
N GLY A 82 15.97 -3.50 -0.67
CA GLY A 82 15.61 -3.61 -2.08
C GLY A 82 14.09 -3.53 -2.31
N GLY A 83 13.30 -4.22 -1.49
CA GLY A 83 11.84 -4.15 -1.53
C GLY A 83 11.28 -2.75 -1.32
N VAL A 84 11.86 -1.97 -0.39
CA VAL A 84 11.46 -0.56 -0.16
C VAL A 84 11.75 0.31 -1.38
N VAL A 85 12.93 0.16 -1.98
CA VAL A 85 13.32 0.89 -3.20
C VAL A 85 12.34 0.59 -4.34
N LEU A 86 12.05 -0.68 -4.59
CA LEU A 86 11.12 -1.11 -5.64
C LEU A 86 9.71 -0.59 -5.40
N ALA A 87 9.24 -0.59 -4.16
CA ALA A 87 7.93 -0.04 -3.79
C ALA A 87 7.84 1.47 -4.03
N LEU A 88 8.91 2.23 -3.72
CA LEU A 88 8.97 3.66 -3.97
C LEU A 88 9.02 3.98 -5.47
N ALA A 89 9.87 3.29 -6.23
CA ALA A 89 9.98 3.46 -7.67
C ALA A 89 8.63 3.18 -8.36
N ARG A 90 7.99 2.08 -7.96
CA ARG A 90 6.63 1.71 -8.38
C ARG A 90 5.60 2.80 -8.07
N ARG A 91 5.64 3.40 -6.88
CA ARG A 91 4.72 4.49 -6.50
C ARG A 91 4.93 5.72 -7.39
N ILE A 92 6.18 6.05 -7.72
CA ILE A 92 6.53 7.17 -8.60
C ILE A 92 6.08 6.90 -10.04
N ASP A 93 6.26 5.69 -10.56
CA ASP A 93 5.78 5.28 -11.89
C ASP A 93 4.24 5.37 -12.01
N GLN A 94 3.53 5.27 -10.89
CA GLN A 94 2.07 5.38 -10.79
C GLN A 94 1.58 6.77 -10.38
N ALA A 95 2.48 7.75 -10.27
CA ALA A 95 2.09 9.10 -9.90
C ALA A 95 1.09 9.62 -10.94
N GLY A 96 -0.09 10.00 -10.45
CA GLY A 96 -1.20 10.43 -11.27
C GLY A 96 -1.32 11.96 -11.34
N PRO A 97 -2.34 12.48 -12.03
CA PRO A 97 -2.63 13.92 -12.10
C PRO A 97 -2.88 14.57 -10.73
N ASP A 98 -3.31 13.78 -9.74
CA ASP A 98 -3.59 14.23 -8.37
C ASP A 98 -2.34 14.31 -7.48
N ASP A 99 -1.21 13.76 -7.93
CA ASP A 99 0.06 13.87 -7.20
C ASP A 99 0.67 15.26 -7.42
N THR A 100 0.78 16.03 -6.33
CA THR A 100 1.41 17.35 -6.35
C THR A 100 2.92 17.27 -6.65
N GLY A 101 3.49 18.32 -7.25
CA GLY A 101 4.96 18.38 -7.46
C GLY A 101 5.77 18.21 -6.16
N SER A 102 5.24 18.66 -5.02
CA SER A 102 5.84 18.47 -3.70
C SER A 102 5.86 17.01 -3.24
N SER A 103 4.79 16.25 -3.46
CA SER A 103 4.76 14.83 -3.10
C SER A 103 5.70 14.03 -4.00
N PHE A 104 5.76 14.36 -5.30
CA PHE A 104 6.70 13.74 -6.23
C PHE A 104 8.16 14.00 -5.85
N ALA A 105 8.51 15.24 -5.49
CA ALA A 105 9.85 15.60 -5.05
C ALA A 105 10.26 14.86 -3.77
N ALA A 106 9.34 14.72 -2.81
CA ALA A 106 9.58 13.97 -1.58
C ALA A 106 9.84 12.48 -1.86
N LEU A 107 9.00 11.84 -2.70
CA LEU A 107 9.18 10.44 -3.09
C LEU A 107 10.51 10.21 -3.82
N THR A 108 10.90 11.11 -4.71
CA THR A 108 12.18 11.02 -5.44
C THR A 108 13.38 11.12 -4.48
N LYS A 109 13.30 12.02 -3.48
CA LYS A 109 14.35 12.15 -2.47
C LYS A 109 14.46 10.88 -1.62
N GLU A 110 13.32 10.33 -1.21
CA GLU A 110 13.28 9.09 -0.43
C GLU A 110 13.82 7.89 -1.23
N LEU A 111 13.45 7.79 -2.52
CA LEU A 111 13.96 6.74 -3.40
C LEU A 111 15.49 6.77 -3.47
N ARG A 112 16.09 7.95 -3.66
CA ARG A 112 17.56 8.10 -3.67
C ARG A 112 18.20 7.69 -2.34
N ALA A 113 17.60 8.07 -1.22
CA ALA A 113 18.09 7.72 0.11
C ALA A 113 18.03 6.20 0.36
N ALA A 114 16.89 5.58 0.02
CA ALA A 114 16.68 4.15 0.16
C ALA A 114 17.66 3.35 -0.72
N LEU A 115 17.87 3.78 -1.96
CA LEU A 115 18.79 3.12 -2.89
C LEU A 115 20.24 3.22 -2.42
N ALA A 116 20.67 4.40 -1.96
CA ALA A 116 22.00 4.57 -1.37
C ALA A 116 22.22 3.67 -0.15
N ALA A 117 21.22 3.55 0.72
CA ALA A 117 21.28 2.66 1.89
C ALA A 117 21.32 1.17 1.48
N ALA A 118 20.55 0.78 0.46
CA ALA A 118 20.51 -0.60 -0.03
C ALA A 118 21.87 -1.04 -0.61
N VAL A 119 22.51 -0.17 -1.39
CA VAL A 119 23.83 -0.40 -1.99
C VAL A 119 24.94 -0.36 -0.94
N ALA A 120 24.94 0.59 -0.01
CA ALA A 120 25.92 0.63 1.09
C ALA A 120 25.90 -0.64 1.94
N GLY A 121 24.72 -1.24 2.15
CA GLY A 121 24.60 -2.51 2.84
C GLY A 121 25.25 -3.70 2.10
N ALA A 122 25.40 -3.63 0.77
CA ALA A 122 26.11 -4.65 0.01
C ALA A 122 27.62 -4.60 0.27
N GLU A 123 28.21 -3.40 0.30
CA GLU A 123 29.64 -3.22 0.60
C GLU A 123 29.99 -3.75 2.00
N GLN A 124 29.10 -3.53 2.98
CA GLN A 124 29.30 -3.99 4.35
C GLN A 124 29.26 -5.52 4.48
N ASP A 125 28.33 -6.18 3.79
CA ASP A 125 28.24 -7.65 3.79
C ASP A 125 29.51 -8.27 3.16
N ASP A 126 30.03 -7.67 2.08
CA ASP A 126 31.28 -8.10 1.43
C ASP A 126 32.51 -7.99 2.35
N GLU A 127 32.57 -6.97 3.20
CA GLU A 127 33.64 -6.82 4.19
C GLU A 127 33.55 -7.88 5.28
N ILE A 128 32.34 -8.14 5.79
CA ILE A 128 32.09 -9.17 6.81
C ILE A 128 32.46 -10.56 6.26
N ASP A 129 32.08 -10.86 5.03
CA ASP A 129 32.40 -12.13 4.38
C ASP A 129 33.89 -12.31 4.14
N ARG A 130 34.59 -11.24 3.73
CA ARG A 130 36.05 -11.25 3.61
C ARG A 130 36.73 -11.50 4.97
N ALA A 131 36.28 -10.83 6.03
CA ALA A 131 36.80 -11.05 7.38
C ALA A 131 36.57 -12.48 7.86
N ARG A 132 35.38 -13.05 7.59
CA ARG A 132 35.03 -14.42 7.95
C ARG A 132 35.92 -15.45 7.25
N LYS A 133 36.15 -15.29 5.94
CA LYS A 133 37.07 -16.15 5.15
C LYS A 133 38.50 -16.09 5.68
N GLN A 134 39.00 -14.91 6.06
CA GLN A 134 40.34 -14.76 6.65
C GLN A 134 40.48 -15.48 7.99
N MET A 135 39.46 -15.41 8.85
CA MET A 135 39.47 -16.11 10.13
C MET A 135 39.48 -17.63 9.95
N GLU A 136 38.69 -18.16 9.01
CA GLU A 136 38.68 -19.61 8.72
C GLU A 136 40.02 -20.10 8.17
N ALA A 137 40.63 -19.35 7.25
CA ALA A 137 41.97 -19.67 6.72
C ALA A 137 43.04 -19.69 7.81
N LYS A 138 43.05 -18.70 8.72
CA LYS A 138 43.95 -18.68 9.89
C LYS A 138 43.71 -19.86 10.82
N ARG A 139 42.46 -20.29 11.01
CA ARG A 139 42.11 -21.42 11.87
C ARG A 139 42.59 -22.75 11.30
N ARG A 140 42.44 -22.97 9.98
CA ARG A 140 42.94 -24.17 9.30
C ARG A 140 44.47 -24.24 9.30
N GLY A 141 45.15 -23.12 9.11
CA GLY A 141 46.63 -23.07 9.11
C GLY A 141 47.29 -23.25 10.48
N ARG A 142 46.53 -23.20 11.59
CA ARG A 142 47.06 -23.40 12.95
C ARG A 142 46.80 -24.80 13.52
N ALA A 143 46.04 -25.62 12.79
CA ALA A 143 45.63 -26.97 13.20
C ALA A 143 46.37 -28.10 12.46
N GLY A 144 47.33 -27.76 11.59
CA GLY A 144 48.28 -28.69 10.95
C GLY A 144 49.70 -28.30 11.32
#